data_AF-A0A6B1FGN4-F1
#
_entry.id   AF-A0A6B1FGN4-F1
#
_cell.length_a   1.000
_cell.length_b   1.000
_cell.length_c   1.000
_cell.angle_alpha   90.00
_cell.angle_beta   90.00
_cell.angle_gamma   90.00
#
_symmetry.space_group_name_H-M   'P 1'
#
loop_
_entity.id
_entity.type
_entity.pdbx_description
1 polymer ?
#
loop_
_entity_poly.entity_id
_entity_poly.type
_entity_poly.pdbx_seq_one_letter_code
_entity_poly.pdbx_strand_id
1 'polypeptide(L)' 'RWVNTILGNVKNALCGTYHAIRPKYAQRYLAEFEYRFNRRFDLPDIIPRLVYVALRTPPMPERLLKLNLA' A
#
# COMPACT_ATOMS: atom_id res chain seq x y z
N ARG A 1 -16.89 -7.42 -15.47
CA ARG A 1 -15.65 -7.93 -16.12
C ARG A 1 -14.40 -7.20 -15.63
N TRP A 2 -14.36 -5.86 -15.61
CA TRP A 2 -13.20 -5.07 -15.12
C TRP A 2 -12.89 -5.26 -13.63
N VAL A 3 -13.91 -5.50 -12.79
CA VAL A 3 -13.73 -5.76 -11.34
C VAL A 3 -12.80 -6.95 -11.10
N ASN A 4 -12.99 -8.06 -11.82
CA ASN A 4 -12.13 -9.24 -11.69
C ASN A 4 -10.68 -8.94 -12.11
N THR A 5 -10.48 -8.06 -13.09
CA THR A 5 -9.14 -7.61 -13.50
C THR A 5 -8.46 -6.81 -12.41
N ILE A 6 -9.18 -5.88 -11.76
CA ILE A 6 -8.63 -5.11 -10.64
C ILE A 6 -8.31 -6.03 -9.47
N LEU A 7 -9.22 -6.94 -9.10
CA LEU A 7 -8.98 -7.91 -8.02
C LEU A 7 -7.78 -8.83 -8.32
N GLY A 8 -7.62 -9.26 -9.57
CA GLY A 8 -6.45 -10.02 -10.02
C GLY A 8 -5.15 -9.22 -9.87
N ASN A 9 -5.16 -7.93 -10.25
CA ASN A 9 -4.00 -7.05 -10.12
C ASN A 9 -3.63 -6.79 -8.65
N VAL A 10 -4.62 -6.55 -7.79
CA VAL A 10 -4.40 -6.41 -6.34
C VAL A 10 -3.76 -7.67 -5.78
N LYS A 11 -4.34 -8.84 -6.08
CA LYS A 11 -3.80 -10.13 -5.61
C LYS A 11 -2.34 -10.34 -6.04
N ASN A 12 -2.05 -10.11 -7.31
CA ASN A 12 -0.69 -10.27 -7.84
C ASN A 12 0.30 -9.27 -7.22
N ALA A 13 -0.11 -8.01 -7.03
CA ALA A 13 0.72 -7.00 -6.39
C ALA A 13 1.03 -7.35 -4.93
N LEU A 14 0.06 -7.85 -4.19
CA LEU A 14 0.24 -8.27 -2.80
C LEU A 14 1.15 -9.50 -2.69
N CYS A 15 0.91 -10.53 -3.49
CA CYS A 15 1.74 -11.73 -3.51
C CYS A 15 3.18 -11.46 -4.00
N GLY A 16 3.38 -10.51 -4.91
CA GLY A 16 4.70 -10.14 -5.41
C GLY A 16 5.50 -9.25 -4.46
N THR A 17 4.83 -8.44 -3.64
CA THR A 17 5.50 -7.49 -2.73
C THR A 17 5.80 -8.10 -1.37
N TYR A 18 4.89 -8.93 -0.83
CA TYR A 18 5.02 -9.48 0.52
C TYR A 18 5.25 -10.99 0.51
N HIS A 19 6.23 -11.44 1.28
CA HIS A 19 6.47 -12.87 1.50
C HIS A 19 5.30 -13.57 2.23
N ALA A 20 4.63 -12.87 3.15
CA ALA A 20 3.46 -13.36 3.87
C ALA A 20 2.45 -12.25 4.11
N ILE A 21 1.19 -12.53 3.79
CA ILE A 21 0.06 -11.61 4.02
C ILE A 21 -0.56 -11.95 5.37
N ARG A 22 -0.59 -10.96 6.27
CA ARG A 22 -1.24 -11.11 7.59
C ARG A 22 -2.50 -10.24 7.66
N PRO A 23 -3.66 -10.77 8.08
CA PRO A 23 -4.91 -10.02 8.12
C PRO A 23 -4.84 -8.71 8.91
N LYS A 24 -4.08 -8.67 10.00
CA LYS A 24 -3.85 -7.47 10.84
C LYS A 24 -3.21 -6.27 10.14
N TYR A 25 -2.70 -6.43 8.91
CA TYR A 25 -2.17 -5.33 8.11
C TYR A 25 -2.94 -5.14 6.80
N ALA A 26 -4.14 -5.73 6.65
CA ALA A 26 -4.91 -5.67 5.40
C ALA A 26 -5.13 -4.25 4.90
N GLN A 27 -5.50 -3.31 5.78
CA GLN A 27 -5.65 -1.90 5.41
C GLN A 27 -4.36 -1.29 4.86
N ARG A 28 -3.21 -1.62 5.46
CA ARG A 28 -1.90 -1.09 5.03
C ARG A 28 -1.54 -1.59 3.64
N TYR A 29 -1.76 -2.88 3.41
CA TYR A 29 -1.52 -3.51 2.13
C TYR A 29 -2.35 -2.86 1.02
N LEU A 30 -3.63 -2.58 1.31
CA LEU A 30 -4.52 -1.90 0.38
C LEU A 30 -4.14 -0.43 0.17
N ALA A 31 -3.80 0.30 1.24
CA ALA A 31 -3.37 1.70 1.14
C ALA A 31 -2.06 1.85 0.35
N GLU A 32 -1.11 0.94 0.55
CA GLU A 32 0.14 0.91 -0.22
C GLU A 32 -0.13 0.62 -1.71
N PHE A 33 -1.02 -0.34 -1.99
CA PHE A 33 -1.46 -0.62 -3.35
C PHE A 33 -2.12 0.60 -3.99
N GLU A 34 -3.08 1.23 -3.32
CA GLU A 34 -3.79 2.42 -3.79
C GLU A 34 -2.80 3.56 -4.08
N TYR A 35 -1.87 3.82 -3.15
CA TYR A 35 -0.86 4.86 -3.30
C TYR A 35 -0.01 4.67 -4.56
N ARG A 36 0.44 3.44 -4.83
CA ARG A 36 1.20 3.11 -6.05
C ARG A 36 0.33 3.15 -7.29
N PHE A 37 -0.88 2.61 -7.22
CA PHE A 37 -1.80 2.51 -8.36
C PHE A 37 -2.20 3.89 -8.88
N ASN A 38 -2.51 4.83 -7.99
CA ASN A 38 -2.88 6.20 -8.35
C ASN A 38 -1.72 7.00 -8.97
N ARG A 39 -0.47 6.57 -8.76
CA ARG A 39 0.76 7.25 -9.23
C ARG A 39 1.51 6.47 -10.31
N ARG A 40 0.93 5.41 -10.84
CA ARG A 40 1.60 4.48 -11.79
C ARG A 40 2.06 5.11 -13.09
N PHE A 41 1.57 6.30 -13.43
CA PHE A 41 1.90 7.01 -14.66
C PHE A 41 3.04 8.02 -14.51
N ASP A 42 3.43 8.33 -13.27
CA ASP A 42 4.48 9.30 -12.97
C ASP A 42 5.48 8.69 -11.98
N LEU A 43 6.28 7.76 -12.52
CA LEU A 43 7.20 6.94 -11.75
C LEU A 43 8.39 7.73 -11.15
N PRO A 44 9.00 8.72 -11.84
CA PRO A 44 10.09 9.50 -11.28
C PRO A 44 9.70 10.25 -10.00
N ASP A 45 8.42 10.62 -9.89
CA ASP A 45 7.84 11.38 -8.79
C ASP A 45 7.65 10.59 -7.49
N ILE A 46 7.77 9.25 -7.55
CA ILE A 46 7.43 8.39 -6.40
C ILE A 46 8.45 8.51 -5.27
N ILE A 47 9.75 8.60 -5.59
CA ILE A 47 10.84 8.64 -4.61
C ILE A 47 10.91 10.01 -3.91
N PRO A 48 10.94 11.16 -4.62
CA PRO A 48 10.97 12.46 -3.97
C PRO A 48 9.77 12.69 -3.05
N ARG A 49 8.59 12.22 -3.46
CA ARG A 49 7.38 12.36 -2.66
C ARG A 49 7.36 11.43 -1.45
N LEU A 50 7.87 10.20 -1.58
CA LEU A 50 8.03 9.31 -0.43
C LEU A 50 8.92 9.95 0.63
N VAL A 51 10.05 10.53 0.23
CA VAL A 51 10.95 11.27 1.14
C VAL A 51 10.22 12.44 1.80
N TYR A 52 9.50 13.25 1.01
CA TYR A 52 8.71 14.38 1.52
C TYR A 52 7.67 13.96 2.58
N VAL A 53 6.96 12.86 2.34
CA VAL A 53 5.95 12.34 3.28
C VAL A 53 6.61 11.73 4.51
N ALA A 54 7.72 11.00 4.34
CA ALA A 54 8.45 10.37 5.44
C ALA A 54 9.00 11.41 6.44
N LEU A 55 9.49 12.55 5.95
CA LEU A 55 9.99 13.64 6.79
C LEU A 55 8.89 14.34 7.62
N ARG A 56 7.63 14.24 7.20
CA ARG A 56 6.49 14.93 7.82
C ARG A 56 5.62 14.02 8.68
N THR A 57 5.77 12.71 8.52
CA THR A 57 4.97 11.73 9.23
C THR A 57 5.68 11.36 10.53
N PRO A 58 5.06 11.54 11.71
CA PRO A 58 5.67 11.10 12.96
C PRO A 58 5.85 9.58 12.95
N PRO A 59 6.88 9.06 13.65
CA PRO A 59 7.09 7.63 13.76
C PRO A 59 5.85 6.98 14.37
N MET A 60 5.30 5.97 13.69
CA MET A 60 4.08 5.30 14.12
C MET A 60 4.39 3.90 14.68
N PRO A 61 4.16 3.67 15.99
CA PRO A 61 4.43 2.37 16.63
C PRO A 61 3.63 1.22 16.02
N GLU A 62 4.20 0.02 16.03
CA GLU A 62 3.62 -1.19 15.43
C GLU A 62 2.22 -1.55 15.95
N ARG A 63 1.85 -1.06 17.14
CA ARG A 63 0.51 -1.22 17.71
C ARG A 63 -0.56 -0.47 16.90
N LEU A 64 -0.31 0.79 16.55
CA LEU A 64 -1.25 1.64 15.78
C LEU A 64 -1.36 1.17 14.34
N LEU A 65 -0.25 0.65 13.85
CA LEU A 65 -0.04 0.03 12.57
C LEU A 65 -0.89 -1.24 12.31
N LYS A 66 -1.49 -1.84 13.33
CA LYS A 66 -2.35 -3.04 13.27
C LYS A 66 -3.85 -2.73 13.38
N LEU A 67 -4.22 -1.45 13.50
CA LEU A 67 -5.62 -1.07 13.64
C LEU A 67 -6.39 -1.57 12.41
N ASN A 68 -7.45 -2.33 12.67
CA ASN A 68 -8.36 -2.87 11.67
C ASN A 68 -9.40 -1.80 11.28
N LEU A 69 -10.00 -1.93 10.09
CA LEU A 69 -11.34 -1.38 9.85
C LEU A 69 -12.26 -2.05 10.88
N ALA A 70 -12.83 -1.26 11.78
CA ALA A 70 -14.06 -1.63 12.46
C ALA A 70 -15.19 -1.76 11.42
#